data_AF-B4VTD4-F1
#
_entry.id   AF-B4VTD4-F1
#
_cell.length_a   1.000
_cell.length_b   1.000
_cell.length_c   1.000
_cell.angle_alpha   90.00
_cell.angle_beta   90.00
_cell.angle_gamma   90.00
#
_symmetry.space_group_name_H-M   'P 1'
#
loop_
_entity.id
_entity.type
_entity.pdbx_description
1 polymer ?
#
loop_
_entity_poly.entity_id
_entity_poly.type
_entity_poly.pdbx_seq_one_letter_code
_entity_poly.pdbx_strand_id
1 'polypeptide(L)' 'MNLNATIPDTLYQQVEALAKREHISVEQLITIALSAQVSAWMTKDYIEEKAKQGRWDKFQQVLNKVPDVETEPQDSL' A
#
# COMPACT_ATOMS: atom_id res chain seq x y z
N MET A 1 -17.86 6.00 -16.50
CA MET A 1 -17.73 4.53 -16.70
C MET A 1 -18.59 3.86 -15.64
N ASN A 2 -19.40 2.87 -16.01
CA ASN A 2 -20.29 2.17 -15.07
C ASN A 2 -19.79 0.73 -14.89
N LEU A 3 -19.70 0.28 -13.64
CA LEU A 3 -19.33 -1.08 -13.25
C LEU A 3 -20.55 -1.75 -12.61
N ASN A 4 -20.97 -2.90 -13.12
CA ASN A 4 -22.04 -3.70 -12.55
C ASN A 4 -21.45 -5.00 -12.00
N ALA A 5 -21.74 -5.30 -10.73
CA ALA A 5 -21.35 -6.54 -10.09
C ALA A 5 -22.51 -7.05 -9.23
N THR A 6 -22.72 -8.36 -9.24
CA THR A 6 -23.71 -9.01 -8.37
C THR A 6 -23.01 -9.49 -7.10
N ILE A 7 -23.53 -9.09 -5.95
CA ILE A 7 -23.03 -9.50 -4.64
C ILE A 7 -24.14 -10.17 -3.83
N PRO A 8 -23.81 -11.04 -2.86
CA PRO A 8 -24.83 -11.63 -1.98
C PRO A 8 -25.61 -10.56 -1.20
N ASP A 9 -26.91 -10.80 -0.98
CA ASP A 9 -27.80 -9.86 -0.27
C ASP A 9 -27.28 -9.49 1.12
N THR A 10 -26.67 -10.46 1.81
CA THR A 10 -26.07 -10.25 3.14
C THR A 10 -24.97 -9.20 3.11
N LEU A 11 -24.13 -9.20 2.07
CA LEU A 11 -23.07 -8.22 1.88
C LEU A 11 -23.66 -6.85 1.52
N TYR A 12 -24.67 -6.83 0.64
CA TYR A 12 -25.37 -5.60 0.28
C TYR A 12 -25.97 -4.89 1.50
N GLN A 13 -26.63 -5.64 2.40
CA GLN A 13 -27.17 -5.09 3.64
C GLN A 13 -26.10 -4.50 4.56
N GLN A 14 -24.94 -5.15 4.67
CA GLN A 14 -23.81 -4.63 5.47
C GLN A 14 -23.25 -3.34 4.87
N VAL A 15 -23.07 -3.30 3.56
CA VAL A 15 -22.60 -2.12 2.81
C VAL A 15 -23.58 -0.96 2.99
N GLU A 16 -24.87 -1.21 2.88
CA GLU A 16 -25.91 -0.18 3.05
C GLU A 16 -25.93 0.37 4.48
N ALA A 17 -25.84 -0.51 5.49
CA ALA A 17 -25.78 -0.09 6.90
C ALA A 17 -24.54 0.75 7.20
N LEU A 18 -23.39 0.38 6.63
CA LEU A 18 -22.14 1.12 6.80
C LEU A 18 -22.20 2.48 6.10
N ALA A 19 -22.70 2.54 4.87
CA ALA A 19 -22.88 3.79 4.13
C ALA A 19 -23.81 4.76 4.88
N LYS A 20 -24.92 4.27 5.46
CA LYS A 20 -25.81 5.05 6.32
C LYS A 20 -25.10 5.62 7.55
N ARG A 21 -24.30 4.80 8.23
CA ARG A 21 -23.52 5.20 9.41
C ARG A 21 -22.49 6.27 9.09
N GLU A 22 -21.81 6.15 7.95
CA GLU A 22 -20.76 7.08 7.51
C GLU A 22 -21.33 8.30 6.73
N HIS A 23 -22.66 8.38 6.57
CA HIS A 23 -23.36 9.46 5.85
C HIS A 23 -22.88 9.67 4.40
N ILE A 24 -22.58 8.58 3.70
CA ILE A 24 -22.16 8.58 2.28
C ILE A 24 -23.03 7.64 1.45
N SER A 25 -22.97 7.76 0.13
CA SER A 25 -23.68 6.84 -0.76
C SER A 25 -23.01 5.47 -0.80
N VAL A 26 -23.77 4.43 -1.13
CA VAL A 26 -23.25 3.07 -1.31
C VAL A 26 -22.17 3.05 -2.41
N GLU A 27 -22.39 3.78 -3.50
CA GLU A 27 -21.43 3.90 -4.60
C GLU A 27 -20.13 4.56 -4.15
N GLN A 28 -20.21 5.61 -3.32
CA GLN A 28 -19.03 6.27 -2.76
C GLN A 28 -18.24 5.31 -1.87
N LEU A 29 -18.93 4.59 -0.97
CA LEU A 29 -18.30 3.61 -0.10
C LEU A 29 -17.59 2.51 -0.91
N ILE A 30 -18.28 1.94 -1.92
CA ILE A 30 -17.69 0.91 -2.80
C ILE A 30 -16.48 1.46 -3.55
N THR A 31 -16.56 2.70 -4.06
CA THR A 31 -15.46 3.34 -4.80
C THR A 31 -14.23 3.52 -3.92
N ILE A 32 -14.41 3.99 -2.68
CA ILE A 32 -13.32 4.17 -1.71
C ILE A 32 -12.70 2.81 -1.36
N ALA A 33 -13.52 1.83 -1.01
CA ALA A 33 -13.05 0.50 -0.63
C ALA A 33 -12.28 -0.18 -1.79
N LEU A 34 -12.81 -0.09 -3.01
CA LEU A 34 -12.16 -0.64 -4.21
C LEU A 34 -10.83 0.07 -4.50
N SER A 35 -10.78 1.40 -4.38
CA SER A 35 -9.55 2.17 -4.58
C SER A 35 -8.47 1.79 -3.56
N ALA A 36 -8.87 1.64 -2.29
CA ALA A 36 -7.96 1.22 -1.23
C ALA A 36 -7.42 -0.20 -1.48
N GLN A 37 -8.29 -1.13 -1.84
CA GLN A 37 -7.91 -2.52 -2.11
C GLN A 37 -6.94 -2.64 -3.30
N VAL A 38 -7.23 -1.95 -4.41
CA VAL A 38 -6.36 -1.93 -5.60
C VAL A 38 -5.00 -1.31 -5.27
N SER A 39 -4.98 -0.20 -4.52
CA SER A 39 -3.72 0.45 -4.11
C SER A 39 -2.86 -0.45 -3.23
N ALA A 40 -3.49 -1.20 -2.32
CA ALA A 40 -2.81 -2.16 -1.47
C ALA A 40 -2.17 -3.30 -2.29
N TRP A 41 -2.90 -3.84 -3.28
CA TRP A 41 -2.36 -4.86 -4.19
C TRP A 41 -1.21 -4.33 -5.03
N MET A 42 -1.36 -3.17 -5.66
CA MET A 42 -0.29 -2.55 -6.44
C MET A 42 0.96 -2.27 -5.61
N THR A 43 0.80 -1.83 -4.36
CA THR A 43 1.91 -1.58 -3.46
C THR A 43 2.62 -2.89 -3.08
N LYS A 44 1.85 -3.93 -2.77
CA LYS A 44 2.40 -5.25 -2.47
C LYS A 44 3.20 -5.80 -3.65
N ASP A 45 2.62 -5.79 -4.85
CA ASP A 45 3.26 -6.28 -6.07
C ASP A 45 4.52 -5.48 -6.39
N TYR A 46 4.48 -4.16 -6.20
CA TYR A 46 5.64 -3.29 -6.39
C TYR A 46 6.79 -3.63 -5.43
N ILE A 47 6.50 -3.80 -4.13
CA ILE A 47 7.52 -4.13 -3.13
C ILE A 47 8.10 -5.53 -3.39
N GLU A 48 7.25 -6.52 -3.66
CA GLU A 48 7.69 -7.89 -3.95
C GLU A 48 8.58 -7.95 -5.20
N GLU A 49 8.21 -7.24 -6.27
CA GLU A 49 9.00 -7.23 -7.50
C GLU A 49 10.32 -6.49 -7.33
N LYS A 50 10.35 -5.38 -6.57
CA LYS A 50 11.60 -4.70 -6.21
C LYS A 50 12.48 -5.56 -5.31
N ALA A 51 11.90 -6.32 -4.38
CA ALA A 51 12.65 -7.22 -3.53
C ALA A 51 13.35 -8.33 -4.34
N LYS A 52 12.71 -8.88 -5.39
CA LYS A 52 13.35 -9.84 -6.31
C LYS A 52 14.55 -9.26 -7.06
N GLN A 53 14.50 -7.97 -7.38
CA GLN A 53 15.61 -7.26 -8.03
C GLN A 53 16.73 -6.89 -7.03
N GLY A 54 16.40 -6.83 -5.74
CA GLY A 54 17.33 -6.58 -4.65
C GLY A 54 18.35 -7.71 -4.48
N ARG A 55 19.62 -7.35 -4.38
CA ARG A 55 20.72 -8.29 -4.15
C ARG A 55 21.41 -7.89 -2.84
N TRP A 56 21.04 -8.57 -1.76
CA TRP A 56 21.52 -8.26 -0.41
C TRP A 56 23.06 -8.32 -0.32
N ASP A 57 23.66 -9.29 -1.00
CA ASP A 57 25.12 -9.42 -1.17
C ASP A 57 25.75 -8.16 -1.77
N LYS A 58 25.16 -7.63 -2.84
CA LYS A 58 25.65 -6.40 -3.50
C LYS A 58 25.44 -5.17 -2.62
N PHE A 59 24.31 -5.11 -1.91
CA PHE A 59 24.01 -4.03 -0.98
C PHE A 59 25.04 -3.95 0.15
N GLN A 60 25.34 -5.09 0.80
CA GLN A 60 26.38 -5.15 1.84
C GLN A 60 27.77 -4.80 1.30
N GLN A 61 28.11 -5.23 0.08
CA GLN A 61 29.39 -4.85 -0.55
C GLN A 61 29.53 -3.33 -0.74
N VAL A 62 28.43 -2.62 -1.02
CA VAL A 62 28.45 -1.16 -1.14
C VAL A 62 28.55 -0.52 0.25
N LEU A 63 27.80 -1.01 1.24
CA LEU A 63 27.90 -0.50 2.62
C LEU A 63 29.31 -0.66 3.20
N ASN A 64 29.99 -1.77 2.93
CA ASN A 64 31.37 -1.99 3.38
C ASN A 64 32.40 -1.04 2.76
N LYS A 65 32.02 -0.27 1.73
CA LYS A 65 32.89 0.78 1.16
C LYS A 65 32.82 2.08 1.97
N VAL A 66 31.83 2.24 2.84
CA VAL A 66 31.74 3.39 3.73
C VAL A 66 32.82 3.23 4.80
N PRO A 67 33.76 4.18 4.92
CA PRO A 67 34.78 4.13 5.95
C PRO A 67 34.13 4.21 7.32
N ASP A 68 34.49 3.29 8.21
CA ASP A 68 34.08 3.33 9.62
C ASP A 68 35.00 4.32 10.37
N VAL A 69 34.78 5.61 10.12
CA VAL A 69 35.54 6.72 10.70
C VAL A 69 34.59 7.66 11.42
N GLU A 70 35.13 8.34 12.44
CA GLU A 70 34.38 9.32 13.21
C GLU A 70 33.87 10.44 12.28
N THR A 71 32.58 10.77 12.42
CA THR A 71 31.91 11.77 11.59
C THR A 71 32.58 13.13 11.76
N GLU A 72 32.59 13.93 10.70
CA GLU A 72 33.11 15.30 10.77
C GLU A 72 32.36 16.09 11.87
N PRO A 73 33.05 17.02 12.57
CA PRO A 73 32.44 17.79 13.67
C PRO A 73 31.20 18.61 13.26
N GLN A 74 31.06 18.86 11.96
CA GLN A 74 29.96 19.63 11.35
C GLN A 74 28.73 18.77 11.04
N ASP A 75 28.89 17.44 10.99
CA ASP A 75 27.84 16.44 10.75
C ASP A 75 27.46 15.68 12.04
N SER A 76 28.03 16.08 13.18
CA SER A 76 27.71 15.56 14.50
C SER A 76 26.40 16.20 15.00
N LEU A 77 25.30 15.44 15.05
CA LEU A 77 23.99 15.87 15.58
C LEU A 77 23.99 16.02 17.10
#